data_AF-A0A1I4JFC1-F1
#
_entry.id   AF-A0A1I4JFC1-F1
#
_cell.length_a   1.000
_cell.length_b   1.000
_cell.length_c   1.000
_cell.angle_alpha   90.00
_cell.angle_beta   90.00
_cell.angle_gamma   90.00
#
_symmetry.space_group_name_H-M   'P 1'
#
loop_
_entity.id
_entity.type
_entity.pdbx_description
1 polymer ?
#
loop_
_entity_poly.entity_id
_entity_poly.type
_entity_poly.pdbx_seq_one_letter_code
_entity_poly.pdbx_strand_id
1 'polypeptide(L)' 'MISADYNVLPMEAETFRLWARLMHGRSDTLYEDAMIAATAMQHELTVVTRNVGDFKHFDVKLLNPFDQKPG' A
#
# COMPACT_ATOMS: atom_id res chain seq x y z
N MET A 1 -2.95 13.36 -21.63
CA MET A 1 -2.97 11.92 -21.96
C MET A 1 -2.27 11.23 -20.80
N ILE A 2 -3.01 10.52 -19.96
CA ILE A 2 -2.39 9.71 -18.90
C ILE A 2 -1.73 8.54 -19.63
N SER A 3 -0.41 8.38 -19.51
CA SER A 3 0.28 7.23 -20.10
C SER A 3 -0.37 5.98 -19.53
N ALA A 4 -0.91 5.11 -20.39
CA ALA A 4 -1.58 3.87 -19.99
C ALA A 4 -0.56 2.74 -19.73
N ASP A 5 0.66 3.10 -19.36
CA ASP A 5 1.69 2.14 -18.98
C ASP A 5 1.46 1.79 -17.51
N TYR A 6 0.77 0.66 -17.28
CA TYR A 6 0.63 0.10 -15.95
C TYR A 6 1.94 -0.58 -15.56
N ASN A 7 2.75 0.10 -14.75
CA ASN A 7 3.89 -0.53 -14.09
C ASN A 7 3.37 -1.43 -12.95
N VAL A 8 3.16 -2.71 -13.27
CA VAL A 8 2.75 -3.73 -12.30
C VAL A 8 3.97 -4.24 -11.56
N LEU A 9 4.01 -4.00 -10.25
CA LEU A 9 5.08 -4.48 -9.38
C LEU A 9 4.78 -5.92 -8.91
N PRO A 10 5.67 -6.89 -9.15
CA PRO A 10 5.50 -8.23 -8.63
C PRO A 10 5.69 -8.24 -7.11
N MET A 11 4.96 -9.11 -6.41
CA MET A 11 5.29 -9.43 -5.04
C MET A 11 6.35 -10.52 -4.99
N GLU A 12 7.56 -10.12 -4.65
CA GLU A 12 8.70 -11.04 -4.57
C GLU A 12 8.89 -11.57 -3.15
N ALA A 13 9.79 -12.54 -2.98
CA ALA A 13 10.03 -13.18 -1.69
C ALA A 13 10.38 -12.17 -0.57
N GLU A 14 11.07 -11.08 -0.92
CA GLU A 14 11.35 -9.98 0.01
C GLU A 14 10.08 -9.24 0.45
N THR A 15 9.18 -8.94 -0.49
CA THR A 15 7.89 -8.30 -0.23
C THR A 15 7.04 -9.17 0.67
N PHE A 16 6.98 -10.48 0.40
CA PHE A 16 6.25 -11.44 1.23
C PHE A 16 6.82 -11.56 2.65
N ARG A 17 8.14 -11.45 2.83
CA ARG A 17 8.73 -11.42 4.18
C ARG A 17 8.35 -10.17 4.96
N LEU A 18 8.31 -9.01 4.30
CA LEU A 18 7.86 -7.78 4.93
C LEU A 18 6.36 -7.86 5.28
N TRP A 19 5.54 -8.31 4.33
CA TRP A 19 4.12 -8.57 4.54
C TRP A 19 3.86 -9.51 5.74
N ALA A 20 4.60 -10.63 5.83
CA ALA A 20 4.46 -11.56 6.94
C ALA A 20 4.77 -10.92 8.31
N ARG A 21 5.74 -10.00 8.37
CA ARG A 21 6.04 -9.22 9.58
C ARG A 21 4.90 -8.25 9.92
N LEU A 22 4.29 -7.62 8.91
CA LEU A 22 3.14 -6.74 9.13
C LEU A 22 1.93 -7.50 9.66
N MET A 23 1.72 -8.74 9.20
CA MET A 23 0.56 -9.56 9.55
C MET A 23 0.73 -10.35 10.85
N HIS A 24 1.93 -10.42 11.42
CA HIS A 24 2.17 -11.17 12.65
C HIS A 24 1.26 -10.68 13.80
N GLY A 25 0.34 -11.53 14.24
CA GLY A 25 -0.63 -11.24 15.30
C GLY A 25 -1.79 -10.32 14.89
N ARG A 26 -2.04 -10.13 13.59
CA ARG A 26 -3.16 -9.33 13.05
C ARG A 26 -4.24 -10.21 12.44
N SER A 27 -5.44 -9.65 12.30
CA SER A 27 -6.57 -10.33 11.65
C SER A 27 -6.36 -10.46 10.15
N ASP A 28 -6.85 -11.55 9.56
CA ASP A 28 -6.83 -11.81 8.12
C ASP A 28 -7.58 -10.76 7.29
N THR A 29 -8.42 -9.91 7.91
CA THR A 29 -9.13 -8.83 7.21
C THR A 29 -8.22 -7.74 6.64
N LEU A 30 -6.92 -7.74 6.98
CA LEU A 30 -5.93 -6.77 6.51
C LEU A 30 -5.00 -7.34 5.43
N TYR A 31 -5.28 -8.54 4.91
CA TYR A 31 -4.35 -9.30 4.08
C TYR A 31 -3.91 -8.53 2.82
N GLU A 32 -4.87 -8.01 2.04
CA GLU A 32 -4.61 -7.29 0.79
C GLU A 32 -3.97 -5.92 1.03
N ASP A 33 -4.43 -5.16 2.02
CA ASP A 33 -3.87 -3.84 2.33
C ASP A 33 -2.43 -3.96 2.85
N ALA A 34 -2.13 -5.02 3.61
CA ALA A 34 -0.77 -5.33 4.03
C ALA A 34 0.13 -5.66 2.83
N MET A 35 -0.39 -6.33 1.79
CA MET A 35 0.37 -6.63 0.57
C MET A 35 0.73 -5.34 -0.17
N ILE A 36 -0.24 -4.42 -0.30
CA ILE A 36 -0.04 -3.11 -0.92
C ILE A 36 0.97 -2.29 -0.11
N ALA A 37 0.81 -2.25 1.22
CA ALA A 37 1.72 -1.52 2.12
C ALA A 37 3.14 -2.08 2.06
N ALA A 38 3.32 -3.40 2.11
CA ALA A 38 4.64 -4.04 2.01
C ALA A 38 5.32 -3.73 0.67
N THR A 39 4.57 -3.77 -0.43
CA THR A 39 5.09 -3.42 -1.76
C THR A 39 5.55 -1.96 -1.79
N ALA A 40 4.71 -1.03 -1.33
CA ALA A 40 5.07 0.38 -1.31
C ALA A 40 6.28 0.66 -0.40
N MET A 41 6.36 0.03 0.77
CA MET A 41 7.50 0.17 1.68
C MET A 41 8.80 -0.35 1.07
N GLN A 42 8.79 -1.51 0.40
CA GLN A 42 9.99 -2.07 -0.22
C GLN A 42 10.52 -1.20 -1.37
N HIS A 43 9.62 -0.56 -2.13
CA HIS A 43 9.96 0.29 -3.27
C HIS A 43 10.03 1.79 -2.92
N GLU A 44 9.94 2.15 -1.64
CA GLU A 44 9.95 3.54 -1.14
C GLU A 44 8.85 4.45 -1.75
N LEU A 45 7.71 3.85 -2.08
CA LEU A 45 6.57 4.53 -2.71
C LEU A 45 5.55 5.06 -1.70
N THR A 46 4.66 5.92 -2.20
CA THR A 46 3.48 6.42 -1.47
C THR A 46 2.23 5.71 -1.98
N VAL A 47 1.41 5.17 -1.08
CA VAL A 47 0.12 4.57 -1.42
C VAL A 47 -0.91 5.69 -1.61
N VAL A 48 -1.50 5.75 -2.80
CA VAL A 48 -2.60 6.67 -3.10
C VAL A 48 -3.92 5.95 -2.90
N THR A 49 -4.70 6.37 -1.90
CA THR A 49 -5.96 5.69 -1.55
C THR A 49 -6.97 6.64 -0.93
N ARG A 50 -8.26 6.42 -1.21
CA ARG A 50 -9.35 7.08 -0.47
C ARG A 50 -9.55 6.48 0.92
N ASN A 51 -9.18 5.21 1.10
CA ASN A 51 -9.40 4.50 2.35
C ASN A 51 -8.13 4.52 3.20
N VAL A 52 -7.77 5.70 3.69
CA VAL A 52 -6.63 5.86 4.59
C VAL A 52 -6.77 5.06 5.89
N GLY A 53 -8.00 4.69 6.29
CA GLY A 53 -8.30 3.96 7.52
C GLY A 53 -7.60 2.60 7.61
N ASP A 54 -7.71 1.81 6.56
CA ASP A 54 -7.17 0.44 6.52
C ASP A 54 -5.63 0.44 6.57
N PHE A 55 -5.00 1.53 6.13
CA PHE A 55 -3.56 1.69 6.13
C PHE A 55 -2.99 2.30 7.41
N LYS A 56 -3.81 2.79 8.35
CA LYS A 56 -3.35 3.44 9.60
C LYS A 56 -2.45 2.56 10.46
N HIS A 57 -2.57 1.25 10.29
CA HIS A 57 -1.80 0.28 11.06
C HIS A 57 -0.45 -0.08 10.41
N PHE A 58 -0.15 0.47 9.24
CA PHE A 58 1.10 0.27 8.51
C PHE A 58 1.91 1.57 8.49
N ASP A 59 3.22 1.48 8.67
CA ASP A 59 4.13 2.62 8.61
C ASP A 59 4.50 2.94 7.14
N VAL A 60 3.48 3.27 6.34
CA VAL A 60 3.60 3.56 4.91
C VAL A 60 3.13 4.98 4.61
N LYS A 61 3.78 5.64 3.64
CA LYS A 61 3.37 6.98 3.18
C LYS A 61 2.02 6.89 2.48
N LEU A 62 1.10 7.78 2.85
CA LEU A 62 -0.26 7.82 2.29
C LEU A 62 -0.55 9.17 1.64
N LEU A 63 -1.31 9.12 0.55
CA LEU A 63 -1.91 10.29 -0.09
C LEU A 63 -3.38 10.00 -0.39
N ASN A 64 -4.29 10.77 0.18
CA ASN A 64 -5.70 10.71 -0.21
C ASN A 64 -5.96 11.71 -1.35
N PRO A 65 -6.28 11.26 -2.57
CA PRO A 65 -6.47 12.15 -3.71
C PRO A 65 -7.72 13.04 -3.58
N PHE A 66 -8.58 12.79 -2.58
CA PHE A 66 -9.80 13.56 -2.33
C PHE A 66 -9.67 14.59 -1.21
N ASP A 67 -8.51 14.68 -0.54
CA ASP A 67 -8.30 15.69 0.53
C ASP A 67 -8.18 17.12 -0.02
N GLN A 68 -7.86 17.27 -1.30
CA GLN A 68 -7.86 18.57 -1.97
C GLN A 68 -9.17 18.77 -2.74
N LYS A 69 -9.83 19.90 -2.53
CA LYS A 69 -10.96 20.29 -3.37
C LYS A 69 -10.47 20.44 -4.82
N PRO A 70 -11.20 19.94 -5.83
CA PRO A 70 -10.93 20.32 -7.20
C PRO A 70 -11.05 21.85 -7.28
N GLY A 71 -9.98 22.50 -7.72
CA GLY A 71 -9.95 23.93 -7.99
C GLY A 71 -10.83 24.32 -9.16
#